data_AF-A0A523IAQ2-F1
#
_entry.id   AF-A0A523IAQ2-F1
#
_cell.length_a   1.000
_cell.length_b   1.000
_cell.length_c   1.000
_cell.angle_alpha   90.00
_cell.angle_beta   90.00
_cell.angle_gamma   90.00
#
_symmetry.space_group_name_H-M   'P 1'
#
loop_
_entity.id
_entity.type
_entity.pdbx_description
1 polymer ?
#
loop_
_entity_poly.entity_id
_entity_poly.type
_entity_poly.pdbx_seq_one_letter_code
_entity_poly.pdbx_strand_id
1 'polypeptide(L)'
;MSEADSDVTASIDPDPYAIPLDEIDVSRRELFENNTFDKYFERLRKEDPVHYCAQSEYGPYWSITKYNDIMQVEKNHKVFSSEGGIAIDDQDEDFELPMFIAMDPPKHDLQRMTVTPVVAPQNLVKLESTIRERVAEILDSLPLEETFNWVDRVSIELTTQMLATLFDFPFEDRHKLTRWSDVATADEESGIIESEEQRREELLECLAYFTELWNQRVNAEPGNDLISMLAHGEATRNMEPMEYLGNLILLIVGGNDTTRNSISGGVLALNEYPDQYQKLRDDHSLIPSMVSEIIRWQTPLAHMRRRALEDTELGGKLIKKGDKVVMWYVS
;
A
#
# COMPACT_ATOMS: atom_id res chain seq x y z
N MET A 1 28.50 8.54 35.20
CA MET A 1 29.34 7.39 34.77
C MET A 1 28.55 6.12 35.00
N SER A 2 27.93 5.66 33.91
CA SER A 2 27.54 4.29 33.55
C SER A 2 26.65 4.48 32.31
N GLU A 3 27.20 4.84 31.15
CA GLU A 3 27.68 3.87 30.15
C GLU A 3 27.23 2.44 30.48
N ALA A 4 26.06 2.09 29.96
CA ALA A 4 25.59 0.73 29.82
C ALA A 4 24.82 0.67 28.48
N ASP A 5 25.58 0.32 27.45
CA ASP A 5 25.20 -0.43 26.26
C ASP A 5 23.97 0.04 25.47
N SER A 6 24.21 1.03 24.61
CA SER A 6 23.56 1.08 23.29
C SER A 6 24.19 0.02 22.38
N ASP A 7 23.97 -1.25 22.68
CA ASP A 7 24.24 -2.32 21.72
C ASP A 7 22.99 -2.41 20.82
N VAL A 8 22.90 -1.44 19.90
CA VAL A 8 22.09 -1.59 18.70
C VAL A 8 22.69 -2.79 18.01
N THR A 9 22.00 -3.92 18.03
CA THR A 9 22.33 -5.10 17.24
C THR A 9 22.39 -4.64 15.79
N ALA A 10 23.60 -4.29 15.34
CA ALA A 10 23.89 -4.16 13.93
C ALA A 10 23.62 -5.54 13.35
N SER A 11 22.45 -5.69 12.74
CA SER A 11 22.20 -6.76 11.79
C SER A 11 23.32 -6.64 10.76
N ILE A 12 24.33 -7.50 10.87
CA ILE A 12 25.40 -7.59 9.89
C ILE A 12 24.79 -8.32 8.71
N ASP A 13 23.93 -7.63 7.96
CA ASP A 13 23.58 -8.10 6.63
C ASP A 13 24.89 -8.20 5.85
N PRO A 14 25.20 -9.39 5.27
CA PRO A 14 26.41 -9.57 4.51
C PRO A 14 26.44 -8.55 3.36
N ASP A 15 27.63 -7.99 3.07
CA ASP A 15 27.81 -7.10 1.92
C ASP A 15 27.20 -7.75 0.67
N PRO A 16 26.20 -7.13 0.02
CA PRO A 16 25.54 -7.73 -1.13
C PRO A 16 26.50 -8.10 -2.24
N TYR A 17 27.64 -7.43 -2.36
CA TYR A 17 28.67 -7.72 -3.36
C TYR A 17 29.54 -8.95 -3.04
N ALA A 18 29.51 -9.45 -1.81
CA ALA A 18 30.20 -10.67 -1.40
C ALA A 18 29.35 -11.94 -1.63
N ILE A 19 28.05 -11.80 -1.85
CA ILE A 19 27.09 -12.90 -2.08
C ILE A 19 27.09 -13.24 -3.58
N PRO A 20 27.03 -14.51 -4.01
CA PRO A 20 26.77 -14.84 -5.42
C PRO A 20 25.45 -14.24 -5.92
N LEU A 21 25.37 -13.77 -7.18
CA LEU A 21 24.15 -13.11 -7.69
C LEU A 21 22.92 -14.01 -7.57
N ASP A 22 23.07 -15.30 -7.84
CA ASP A 22 22.02 -16.33 -7.79
C ASP A 22 21.56 -16.69 -6.37
N GLU A 23 22.25 -16.21 -5.34
CA GLU A 23 21.87 -16.33 -3.93
C GLU A 23 21.23 -15.04 -3.38
N ILE A 24 21.08 -13.99 -4.20
CA ILE A 24 20.42 -12.75 -3.77
C ILE A 24 18.90 -12.97 -3.66
N ASP A 25 18.40 -12.84 -2.45
CA ASP A 25 16.98 -12.76 -2.15
C ASP A 25 16.64 -11.40 -1.52
N VAL A 26 15.92 -10.57 -2.29
CA VAL A 26 15.49 -9.22 -1.90
C VAL A 26 14.09 -9.19 -1.27
N SER A 27 13.41 -10.33 -1.15
CA SER A 27 12.09 -10.39 -0.50
C SER A 27 12.18 -10.58 1.02
N ARG A 28 13.38 -10.81 1.56
CA ARG A 28 13.61 -10.98 3.00
C ARG A 28 13.16 -9.75 3.79
N ARG A 29 12.25 -9.96 4.75
CA ARG A 29 11.64 -8.92 5.57
C ARG A 29 12.67 -8.07 6.33
N GLU A 30 13.74 -8.69 6.81
CA GLU A 30 14.78 -8.03 7.60
C GLU A 30 15.51 -6.93 6.82
N LEU A 31 15.57 -7.03 5.49
CA LEU A 31 16.16 -5.99 4.65
C LEU A 31 15.35 -4.67 4.70
N PHE A 32 14.03 -4.78 4.84
CA PHE A 32 13.12 -3.62 4.94
C PHE A 32 13.07 -3.09 6.37
N GLU A 33 13.03 -3.98 7.37
CA GLU A 33 13.06 -3.58 8.79
C GLU A 33 14.34 -2.81 9.15
N ASN A 34 15.48 -3.23 8.60
CA ASN A 34 16.77 -2.57 8.85
C ASN A 34 17.12 -1.48 7.82
N ASN A 35 16.27 -1.25 6.82
CA ASN A 35 16.51 -0.32 5.71
C ASN A 35 17.87 -0.54 5.00
N THR A 36 18.22 -1.81 4.74
CA THR A 36 19.50 -2.25 4.14
C THR A 36 19.37 -2.73 2.69
N PHE A 37 18.15 -2.71 2.12
CA PHE A 37 17.86 -3.22 0.77
C PHE A 37 18.56 -2.45 -0.38
N ASP A 38 18.93 -1.17 -0.18
CA ASP A 38 19.43 -0.30 -1.24
C ASP A 38 20.62 -0.87 -2.01
N LYS A 39 21.59 -1.46 -1.31
CA LYS A 39 22.80 -2.03 -1.93
C LYS A 39 22.52 -3.28 -2.73
N TYR A 40 21.53 -4.08 -2.32
CA TYR A 40 21.09 -5.25 -3.07
C TYR A 40 20.46 -4.80 -4.39
N PHE A 41 19.52 -3.85 -4.33
CA PHE A 41 18.90 -3.31 -5.53
C PHE A 41 19.89 -2.56 -6.43
N GLU A 42 20.86 -1.83 -5.88
CA GLU A 42 21.94 -1.20 -6.66
C GLU A 42 22.71 -2.25 -7.48
N ARG A 43 23.08 -3.35 -6.83
CA ARG A 43 23.81 -4.43 -7.50
C ARG A 43 22.96 -5.11 -8.57
N LEU A 44 21.70 -5.45 -8.28
CA LEU A 44 20.79 -6.03 -9.27
C LEU A 44 20.60 -5.11 -10.47
N ARG A 45 20.34 -3.82 -10.26
CA ARG A 45 20.23 -2.82 -11.35
C ARG A 45 21.50 -2.78 -12.22
N LYS A 46 22.68 -2.95 -11.63
CA LYS A 46 23.97 -2.88 -12.32
C LYS A 46 24.33 -4.16 -13.05
N GLU A 47 24.10 -5.32 -12.44
CA GLU A 47 24.68 -6.60 -12.87
C GLU A 47 23.65 -7.56 -13.47
N ASP A 48 22.42 -7.61 -12.94
CA ASP A 48 21.36 -8.53 -13.38
C ASP A 48 19.97 -7.91 -13.15
N PRO A 49 19.52 -6.93 -13.96
CA PRO A 49 18.34 -6.11 -13.65
C PRO A 49 17.00 -6.83 -13.79
N VAL A 50 17.01 -7.97 -14.51
CA VAL A 50 15.91 -8.94 -14.60
C VAL A 50 16.45 -10.22 -13.98
N HIS A 51 16.32 -10.30 -12.66
CA HIS A 51 16.98 -11.30 -11.83
C HIS A 51 16.02 -12.42 -11.47
N TYR A 52 16.48 -13.68 -11.51
CA TYR A 52 15.68 -14.83 -11.08
C TYR A 52 16.18 -15.34 -9.74
N CYS A 53 15.33 -15.23 -8.71
CA CYS A 53 15.56 -15.83 -7.41
C CYS A 53 14.93 -17.22 -7.41
N ALA A 54 15.75 -18.27 -7.28
CA ALA A 54 15.29 -19.65 -7.37
C ALA A 54 14.71 -20.19 -6.05
N GLN A 55 15.09 -19.60 -4.91
CA GLN A 55 14.71 -20.03 -3.57
C GLN A 55 14.44 -18.81 -2.69
N SER A 56 13.22 -18.69 -2.19
CA SER A 56 12.80 -17.73 -1.16
C SER A 56 11.68 -18.36 -0.34
N GLU A 57 11.29 -17.70 0.74
CA GLU A 57 10.10 -18.06 1.52
C GLU A 57 8.83 -18.12 0.64
N TYR A 58 8.78 -17.30 -0.41
CA TYR A 58 7.64 -17.18 -1.32
C TYR A 58 7.79 -18.02 -2.59
N GLY A 59 8.74 -18.96 -2.62
CA GLY A 59 9.09 -19.76 -3.80
C GLY A 59 9.91 -18.98 -4.84
N PRO A 60 10.06 -19.50 -6.07
CA PRO A 60 10.84 -18.82 -7.11
C PRO A 60 10.12 -17.60 -7.68
N TYR A 61 10.87 -16.54 -7.99
CA TYR A 61 10.33 -15.33 -8.60
C TYR A 61 11.36 -14.54 -9.41
N TRP A 62 10.88 -13.71 -10.34
CA TRP A 62 11.68 -12.72 -11.05
C TRP A 62 11.61 -11.36 -10.33
N SER A 63 12.77 -10.75 -10.09
CA SER A 63 12.91 -9.36 -9.65
C SER A 63 13.17 -8.44 -10.84
N ILE A 64 12.27 -7.48 -11.06
CA ILE A 64 12.42 -6.43 -12.07
C ILE A 64 12.80 -5.13 -11.35
N THR A 65 14.03 -4.66 -11.58
CA THR A 65 14.65 -3.62 -10.74
C THR A 65 14.93 -2.31 -11.47
N LYS A 66 14.64 -2.22 -12.77
CA LYS A 66 14.81 -0.99 -13.55
C LYS A 66 13.47 -0.39 -13.94
N TYR A 67 13.37 0.93 -13.80
CA TYR A 67 12.18 1.72 -14.15
C TYR A 67 11.55 1.34 -15.51
N ASN A 68 12.35 1.31 -16.59
CA ASN A 68 11.81 1.02 -17.92
C ASN A 68 11.33 -0.43 -18.09
N ASP A 69 11.92 -1.38 -17.36
CA ASP A 69 11.51 -2.78 -17.40
C ASP A 69 10.25 -2.98 -16.54
N ILE A 70 10.18 -2.35 -15.38
CA ILE A 70 8.96 -2.26 -14.56
C ILE A 70 7.79 -1.68 -15.38
N MET A 71 8.02 -0.56 -16.08
CA MET A 71 7.00 0.07 -16.91
C MET A 71 6.55 -0.80 -18.09
N GLN A 72 7.43 -1.67 -18.60
CA GLN A 72 7.06 -2.65 -19.63
C GLN A 72 6.15 -3.73 -19.06
N VAL A 73 6.46 -4.24 -17.87
CA VAL A 73 5.61 -5.21 -17.16
C VAL A 73 4.25 -4.59 -16.84
N GLU A 74 4.22 -3.41 -16.24
CA GLU A 74 2.98 -2.71 -15.88
C GLU A 74 2.03 -2.48 -17.05
N LYS A 75 2.58 -2.00 -18.18
CA LYS A 75 1.77 -1.70 -19.37
C LYS A 75 1.31 -2.95 -20.10
N ASN A 76 1.95 -4.09 -19.88
CA ASN A 76 1.67 -5.34 -20.59
C ASN A 76 0.87 -6.32 -19.72
N HIS A 77 -0.23 -5.83 -19.15
CA HIS A 77 -1.17 -6.59 -18.33
C HIS A 77 -1.80 -7.83 -19.03
N LYS A 78 -1.68 -7.94 -20.36
CA LYS A 78 -2.10 -9.14 -21.10
C LYS A 78 -1.15 -10.32 -20.97
N VAL A 79 0.14 -10.04 -20.77
CA VAL A 79 1.18 -11.05 -20.56
C VAL A 79 1.45 -11.21 -19.06
N PHE A 80 1.45 -10.10 -18.32
CA PHE A 80 1.69 -10.06 -16.88
C PHE A 80 0.37 -9.78 -16.15
N SER A 81 -0.33 -10.84 -15.80
CA SER A 81 -1.64 -10.80 -15.16
C SER A 81 -1.55 -10.38 -13.69
N SER A 82 -2.57 -9.67 -13.22
CA SER A 82 -2.75 -9.40 -11.78
C SER A 82 -3.63 -10.46 -11.09
N GLU A 83 -4.18 -11.41 -11.86
CA GLU A 83 -5.06 -12.46 -11.36
C GLU A 83 -4.29 -13.48 -10.48
N GLY A 84 -4.90 -13.82 -9.35
CA GLY A 84 -4.31 -14.70 -8.34
C GLY A 84 -3.21 -14.06 -7.50
N GLY A 85 -3.21 -12.73 -7.36
CA GLY A 85 -2.46 -12.02 -6.31
C GLY A 85 -1.49 -10.95 -6.80
N ILE A 86 -1.43 -9.87 -6.03
CA ILE A 86 -0.60 -8.67 -6.28
C ILE A 86 0.57 -8.51 -5.29
N ALA A 87 0.60 -9.31 -4.22
CA ALA A 87 1.73 -9.43 -3.31
C ALA A 87 2.65 -10.57 -3.78
N ILE A 88 3.88 -10.60 -3.26
CA ILE A 88 4.81 -11.71 -3.53
C ILE A 88 4.30 -13.03 -2.94
N ASP A 89 3.62 -12.94 -1.80
CA ASP A 89 2.87 -14.02 -1.14
C ASP A 89 1.82 -14.61 -2.08
N ASP A 90 1.63 -15.92 -1.97
CA ASP A 90 0.46 -16.55 -2.55
C ASP A 90 -0.75 -16.33 -1.65
N GLN A 91 -1.92 -16.11 -2.26
CA GLN A 91 -3.15 -15.96 -1.50
C GLN A 91 -3.57 -17.31 -0.91
N ASP A 92 -4.17 -17.26 0.27
CA ASP A 92 -4.82 -18.42 0.87
C ASP A 92 -6.02 -18.85 0.00
N GLU A 93 -5.99 -20.12 -0.45
CA GLU A 93 -7.07 -20.71 -1.25
C GLU A 93 -8.37 -20.87 -0.44
N ASP A 94 -8.30 -20.93 0.90
CA ASP A 94 -9.45 -21.14 1.78
C ASP A 94 -10.22 -19.84 2.10
N PHE A 95 -9.65 -18.66 1.83
CA PHE A 95 -10.29 -17.36 2.06
C PHE A 95 -9.96 -16.32 0.98
N GLU A 96 -10.60 -16.47 -0.17
CA GLU A 96 -10.46 -15.51 -1.28
C GLU A 96 -11.21 -14.19 -1.00
N LEU A 97 -10.50 -13.08 -1.20
CA LEU A 97 -11.05 -11.72 -1.20
C LEU A 97 -10.95 -11.12 -2.62
N PRO A 98 -11.93 -11.36 -3.51
CA PRO A 98 -11.90 -10.82 -4.85
C PRO A 98 -11.93 -9.30 -4.82
N MET A 99 -10.91 -8.67 -5.41
CA MET A 99 -10.71 -7.23 -5.42
C MET A 99 -10.22 -6.79 -6.79
N PHE A 100 -10.72 -5.66 -7.32
CA PHE A 100 -10.45 -5.31 -8.72
C PHE A 100 -8.96 -5.14 -9.04
N ILE A 101 -8.10 -4.77 -8.08
CA ILE A 101 -6.64 -4.66 -8.30
C ILE A 101 -6.00 -6.01 -8.67
N ALA A 102 -6.61 -7.12 -8.26
CA ALA A 102 -6.19 -8.49 -8.55
C ALA A 102 -7.04 -9.12 -9.67
N MET A 103 -7.61 -8.28 -10.55
CA MET A 103 -8.38 -8.70 -11.72
C MET A 103 -7.74 -8.13 -12.99
N ASP A 104 -7.87 -8.87 -14.08
CA ASP A 104 -7.59 -8.36 -15.41
C ASP A 104 -8.86 -7.81 -16.09
N PRO A 105 -8.73 -6.98 -17.14
CA PRO A 105 -9.87 -6.59 -17.97
C PRO A 105 -10.60 -7.80 -18.59
N PRO A 106 -11.93 -7.73 -18.78
CA PRO A 106 -12.76 -6.53 -18.67
C PRO A 106 -13.36 -6.27 -17.28
N LYS A 107 -13.33 -7.23 -16.35
CA LYS A 107 -14.01 -7.10 -15.05
C LYS A 107 -13.39 -5.99 -14.18
N HIS A 108 -12.06 -5.88 -14.19
CA HIS A 108 -11.33 -4.77 -13.58
C HIS A 108 -11.91 -3.41 -13.99
N ASP A 109 -12.06 -3.19 -15.31
CA ASP A 109 -12.44 -1.89 -15.85
C ASP A 109 -13.83 -1.46 -15.38
N LEU A 110 -14.77 -2.40 -15.32
CA LEU A 110 -16.14 -2.16 -14.89
C LEU A 110 -16.20 -1.77 -13.41
N GLN A 111 -15.55 -2.53 -12.52
CA GLN A 111 -15.54 -2.21 -11.10
C GLN A 111 -14.79 -0.90 -10.81
N ARG A 112 -13.62 -0.71 -11.42
CA ARG A 112 -12.81 0.51 -11.26
C ARG A 112 -13.58 1.75 -11.72
N MET A 113 -14.31 1.66 -12.83
CA MET A 113 -15.10 2.78 -13.35
C MET A 113 -16.18 3.23 -12.36
N THR A 114 -16.79 2.32 -11.61
CA THR A 114 -17.80 2.65 -10.60
C THR A 114 -17.23 3.50 -9.47
N VAL A 115 -16.02 3.19 -9.00
CA VAL A 115 -15.43 3.85 -7.82
C VAL A 115 -14.56 5.06 -8.15
N THR A 116 -14.09 5.18 -9.40
CA THR A 116 -13.26 6.30 -9.88
C THR A 116 -13.83 7.69 -9.55
N PRO A 117 -15.15 7.95 -9.60
CA PRO A 117 -15.69 9.26 -9.26
C PRO A 117 -15.37 9.75 -7.84
N VAL A 118 -15.11 8.85 -6.88
CA VAL A 118 -14.78 9.24 -5.49
C VAL A 118 -13.53 10.12 -5.42
N VAL A 119 -12.55 9.88 -6.31
CA VAL A 119 -11.30 10.63 -6.42
C VAL A 119 -11.29 11.61 -7.60
N ALA A 120 -12.45 11.86 -8.23
CA ALA A 120 -12.52 12.82 -9.32
C ALA A 120 -12.19 14.24 -8.82
N PRO A 121 -11.54 15.10 -9.64
CA PRO A 121 -11.13 16.44 -9.21
C PRO A 121 -12.24 17.27 -8.57
N GLN A 122 -13.47 17.16 -9.09
CA GLN A 122 -14.63 17.88 -8.56
C GLN A 122 -15.01 17.44 -7.14
N ASN A 123 -14.82 16.16 -6.80
CA ASN A 123 -15.07 15.64 -5.47
C ASN A 123 -13.92 15.98 -4.52
N LEU A 124 -12.66 15.92 -4.98
CA LEU A 124 -11.50 16.35 -4.19
C LEU A 124 -11.59 17.82 -3.75
N VAL A 125 -12.08 18.72 -4.62
CA VAL A 125 -12.32 20.14 -4.26
C VAL A 125 -13.32 20.28 -3.11
N LYS A 126 -14.35 19.43 -3.06
CA LYS A 126 -15.34 19.45 -1.96
C LYS A 126 -14.74 18.95 -0.63
N LEU A 127 -13.72 18.10 -0.70
CA LEU A 127 -13.05 17.55 0.47
C LEU A 127 -11.95 18.48 1.02
N GLU A 128 -11.46 19.42 0.21
CA GLU A 128 -10.32 20.29 0.58
C GLU A 128 -10.55 21.04 1.91
N SER A 129 -11.72 21.66 2.08
CA SER A 129 -12.02 22.41 3.30
C SER A 129 -12.02 21.52 4.54
N THR A 130 -12.63 20.34 4.43
CA THR A 130 -12.71 19.35 5.51
C THR A 130 -11.33 18.82 5.87
N ILE A 131 -10.50 18.49 4.87
CA ILE A 131 -9.13 18.03 5.09
C ILE A 131 -8.31 19.15 5.77
N ARG A 132 -8.43 20.39 5.30
CA ARG A 132 -7.71 21.54 5.87
C ARG A 132 -8.07 21.80 7.32
N GLU A 133 -9.36 21.78 7.65
CA GLU A 133 -9.86 21.95 9.02
C GLU A 133 -9.28 20.88 9.94
N ARG A 134 -9.39 19.61 9.56
CA ARG A 134 -8.88 18.48 10.35
C ARG A 134 -7.37 18.52 10.54
N VAL A 135 -6.62 18.83 9.48
CA VAL A 135 -5.16 18.98 9.59
C VAL A 135 -4.82 20.11 10.57
N ALA A 136 -5.51 21.25 10.49
CA ALA A 136 -5.28 22.35 11.43
C ALA A 136 -5.58 21.93 12.87
N GLU A 137 -6.72 21.27 13.13
CA GLU A 137 -7.10 20.78 14.45
C GLU A 137 -6.09 19.77 15.03
N ILE A 138 -5.66 18.81 14.20
CA ILE A 138 -4.65 17.83 14.60
C ILE A 138 -3.37 18.56 15.01
N LEU A 139 -2.85 19.44 14.15
CA LEU A 139 -1.59 20.15 14.39
C LEU A 139 -1.67 21.11 15.59
N ASP A 140 -2.80 21.81 15.77
CA ASP A 140 -3.05 22.73 16.90
C ASP A 140 -3.15 21.98 18.25
N SER A 141 -3.45 20.68 18.22
CA SER A 141 -3.55 19.83 19.42
C SER A 141 -2.22 19.20 19.86
N LEU A 142 -1.16 19.32 19.05
CA LEU A 142 0.14 18.70 19.33
C LEU A 142 0.86 19.45 20.46
N PRO A 143 1.55 18.73 21.37
CA PRO A 143 2.32 19.39 22.41
C PRO A 143 3.53 20.10 21.80
N LEU A 144 3.86 21.28 22.33
CA LEU A 144 5.07 22.02 21.96
C LEU A 144 6.20 21.68 22.93
N GLU A 145 7.42 21.54 22.40
CA GLU A 145 8.63 21.24 23.18
C GLU A 145 8.60 19.90 23.95
N GLU A 146 7.67 19.01 23.61
CA GLU A 146 7.58 17.65 24.15
C GLU A 146 7.67 16.62 23.02
N THR A 147 8.38 15.52 23.28
CA THR A 147 8.46 14.39 22.34
C THR A 147 7.14 13.63 22.32
N PHE A 148 6.63 13.36 21.12
CA PHE A 148 5.46 12.50 20.91
C PHE A 148 5.67 11.61 19.66
N ASN A 149 4.85 10.58 19.53
CA ASN A 149 4.86 9.73 18.34
C ASN A 149 4.08 10.40 17.19
N TRP A 150 4.80 10.82 16.14
CA TRP A 150 4.22 11.43 14.94
C TRP A 150 3.29 10.48 14.19
N VAL A 151 3.63 9.19 14.14
CA VAL A 151 2.82 8.17 13.46
C VAL A 151 1.44 8.11 14.10
N ASP A 152 1.37 7.98 15.42
CA ASP A 152 0.10 7.87 16.15
C ASP A 152 -0.72 9.16 16.08
N ARG A 153 -0.08 10.30 16.40
CA ARG A 153 -0.79 11.57 16.63
C ARG A 153 -1.13 12.32 15.36
N VAL A 154 -0.46 12.04 14.25
CA VAL A 154 -0.65 12.77 12.98
C VAL A 154 -0.97 11.82 11.84
N SER A 155 -0.08 10.87 11.53
CA SER A 155 -0.23 10.04 10.34
C SER A 155 -1.47 9.16 10.42
N ILE A 156 -1.64 8.39 11.50
CA ILE A 156 -2.80 7.53 11.73
C ILE A 156 -4.07 8.37 11.87
N GLU A 157 -4.06 9.40 12.71
CA GLU A 157 -5.26 10.21 12.97
C GLU A 157 -5.79 10.84 11.67
N LEU A 158 -4.92 11.45 10.86
CA LEU A 158 -5.34 12.11 9.62
C LEU A 158 -5.87 11.10 8.57
N THR A 159 -5.19 9.96 8.38
CA THR A 159 -5.64 8.97 7.40
C THR A 159 -6.96 8.33 7.81
N THR A 160 -7.12 8.02 9.10
CA THR A 160 -8.37 7.45 9.64
C THR A 160 -9.55 8.39 9.43
N GLN A 161 -9.39 9.68 9.70
CA GLN A 161 -10.42 10.67 9.45
C GLN A 161 -10.75 10.78 7.95
N MET A 162 -9.75 10.72 7.07
CA MET A 162 -9.96 10.76 5.62
C MET A 162 -10.77 9.55 5.13
N LEU A 163 -10.42 8.34 5.54
CA LEU A 163 -11.17 7.13 5.19
C LEU A 163 -12.62 7.21 5.67
N ALA A 164 -12.83 7.65 6.92
CA ALA A 164 -14.18 7.82 7.45
C ALA A 164 -15.03 8.76 6.58
N THR A 165 -14.44 9.81 6.03
CA THR A 165 -15.12 10.71 5.10
C THR A 165 -15.38 10.09 3.73
N LEU A 166 -14.44 9.33 3.18
CA LEU A 166 -14.62 8.68 1.87
C LEU A 166 -15.75 7.64 1.89
N PHE A 167 -15.94 6.95 3.02
CA PHE A 167 -16.99 5.96 3.22
C PHE A 167 -18.29 6.53 3.80
N ASP A 168 -18.31 7.82 4.18
CA ASP A 168 -19.34 8.39 5.06
C ASP A 168 -19.65 7.47 6.26
N PHE A 169 -18.55 7.01 6.88
CA PHE A 169 -18.51 6.09 7.99
C PHE A 169 -18.80 6.83 9.31
N PRO A 170 -19.56 6.24 10.25
CA PRO A 170 -19.82 6.87 11.55
C PRO A 170 -18.52 7.30 12.24
N PHE A 171 -18.37 8.62 12.45
CA PHE A 171 -17.08 9.20 12.84
C PHE A 171 -16.56 8.70 14.20
N GLU A 172 -17.46 8.36 15.12
CA GLU A 172 -17.12 7.79 16.43
C GLU A 172 -16.51 6.39 16.32
N ASP A 173 -16.91 5.64 15.29
CA ASP A 173 -16.46 4.25 15.05
C ASP A 173 -15.23 4.18 14.15
N ARG A 174 -14.69 5.31 13.67
CA ARG A 174 -13.62 5.36 12.64
C ARG A 174 -12.38 4.51 12.94
N HIS A 175 -12.08 4.27 14.22
CA HIS A 175 -10.99 3.41 14.68
C HIS A 175 -11.14 1.95 14.21
N LYS A 176 -12.35 1.50 13.87
CA LYS A 176 -12.59 0.18 13.26
C LYS A 176 -11.97 0.08 11.86
N LEU A 177 -11.95 1.17 11.08
CA LEU A 177 -11.34 1.18 9.74
C LEU A 177 -9.84 0.90 9.82
N THR A 178 -9.14 1.50 10.78
CA THR A 178 -7.72 1.19 11.03
C THR A 178 -7.53 -0.24 11.48
N ARG A 179 -8.36 -0.73 12.42
CA ARG A 179 -8.26 -2.12 12.88
C ARG A 179 -8.43 -3.11 11.72
N TRP A 180 -9.43 -2.93 10.86
CA TRP A 180 -9.65 -3.80 9.72
C TRP A 180 -8.54 -3.68 8.66
N SER A 181 -7.93 -2.50 8.49
CA SER A 181 -6.73 -2.32 7.64
C SER A 181 -5.55 -3.15 8.16
N ASP A 182 -5.28 -3.03 9.46
CA ASP A 182 -4.17 -3.71 10.12
C ASP A 182 -4.39 -5.24 10.07
N VAL A 183 -5.60 -5.72 10.38
CA VAL A 183 -5.97 -7.15 10.33
C VAL A 183 -5.91 -7.72 8.91
N ALA A 184 -6.27 -6.94 7.89
CA ALA A 184 -6.25 -7.41 6.51
C ALA A 184 -4.84 -7.74 6.01
N THR A 185 -3.83 -7.04 6.52
CA THR A 185 -2.41 -7.14 6.11
C THR A 185 -1.52 -7.84 7.12
N ALA A 186 -2.06 -8.20 8.29
CA ALA A 186 -1.34 -8.90 9.34
C ALA A 186 -1.08 -10.38 9.03
N ASP A 187 0.04 -10.87 9.55
CA ASP A 187 0.36 -12.29 9.75
C ASP A 187 0.40 -12.61 11.27
N GLU A 188 0.50 -13.89 11.65
CA GLU A 188 0.57 -14.28 13.07
C GLU A 188 1.81 -13.72 13.79
N GLU A 189 2.89 -13.43 13.06
CA GLU A 189 4.14 -12.88 13.61
C GLU A 189 4.05 -11.39 13.92
N SER A 190 3.11 -10.67 13.29
CA SER A 190 2.89 -9.23 13.48
C SER A 190 2.40 -8.88 14.89
N GLY A 191 1.82 -9.84 15.62
CA GLY A 191 1.16 -9.61 16.91
C GLY A 191 -0.15 -8.82 16.83
N ILE A 192 -0.66 -8.55 15.62
CA ILE A 192 -1.94 -7.86 15.39
C ILE A 192 -3.12 -8.84 15.49
N ILE A 193 -2.91 -10.08 15.06
CA ILE A 193 -3.84 -11.21 15.12
C ILE A 193 -3.21 -12.36 15.91
N GLU A 194 -4.04 -13.14 16.60
CA GLU A 194 -3.64 -14.33 17.33
C GLU A 194 -3.81 -15.61 16.50
N SER A 195 -4.62 -15.56 15.44
CA SER A 195 -4.86 -16.68 14.51
C SER A 195 -5.54 -16.21 13.21
N GLU A 196 -5.43 -17.01 12.15
CA GLU A 196 -6.23 -16.80 10.92
C GLU A 196 -7.75 -16.88 11.15
N GLU A 197 -8.20 -17.65 12.16
CA GLU A 197 -9.62 -17.69 12.51
C GLU A 197 -10.12 -16.34 13.04
N GLN A 198 -9.36 -15.71 13.94
CA GLN A 198 -9.64 -14.35 14.41
C GLN A 198 -9.65 -13.35 13.26
N ARG A 199 -8.66 -13.41 12.37
CA ARG A 199 -8.59 -12.55 11.18
C ARG A 199 -9.86 -12.65 10.36
N ARG A 200 -10.31 -13.88 10.06
CA ARG A 200 -11.55 -14.12 9.32
C ARG A 200 -12.78 -13.56 10.03
N GLU A 201 -12.90 -13.77 11.34
CA GLU A 201 -14.02 -13.25 12.14
C GLU A 201 -14.11 -11.72 12.09
N GLU A 202 -12.99 -11.02 12.28
CA GLU A 202 -12.95 -9.55 12.23
C GLU A 202 -13.26 -8.99 10.83
N LEU A 203 -12.81 -9.67 9.77
CA LEU A 203 -13.14 -9.29 8.39
C LEU A 203 -14.63 -9.55 8.05
N LEU A 204 -15.25 -10.57 8.65
CA LEU A 204 -16.69 -10.80 8.53
C LEU A 204 -17.51 -9.77 9.34
N GLU A 205 -16.98 -9.29 10.47
CA GLU A 205 -17.57 -8.15 11.20
C GLU A 205 -17.54 -6.88 10.33
N CYS A 206 -16.41 -6.62 9.66
CA CYS A 206 -16.29 -5.54 8.68
C CYS A 206 -17.37 -5.65 7.60
N LEU A 207 -17.52 -6.82 6.97
CA LEU A 207 -18.57 -7.06 5.98
C LEU A 207 -19.97 -6.80 6.52
N ALA A 208 -20.28 -7.29 7.73
CA ALA A 208 -21.59 -7.10 8.34
C ALA A 208 -21.90 -5.61 8.56
N TYR A 209 -20.95 -4.84 9.10
CA TYR A 209 -21.09 -3.41 9.35
C TYR A 209 -21.30 -2.64 8.03
N PHE A 210 -20.46 -2.90 7.02
CA PHE A 210 -20.59 -2.24 5.72
C PHE A 210 -21.83 -2.67 4.94
N THR A 211 -22.37 -3.86 5.20
CA THR A 211 -23.66 -4.29 4.64
C THR A 211 -24.83 -3.53 5.28
N GLU A 212 -24.76 -3.22 6.57
CA GLU A 212 -25.74 -2.33 7.20
C GLU A 212 -25.72 -0.94 6.57
N LEU A 213 -24.52 -0.36 6.40
CA LEU A 213 -24.36 0.93 5.71
C LEU A 213 -24.91 0.85 4.27
N TRP A 214 -24.58 -0.20 3.52
CA TRP A 214 -25.10 -0.41 2.17
C TRP A 214 -26.63 -0.38 2.12
N ASN A 215 -27.30 -1.09 3.04
CA ASN A 215 -28.75 -1.16 3.10
C ASN A 215 -29.40 0.20 3.43
N GLN A 216 -28.69 1.05 4.17
CA GLN A 216 -29.11 2.44 4.40
C GLN A 216 -28.96 3.28 3.12
N ARG A 217 -27.84 3.13 2.40
CA ARG A 217 -27.54 3.93 1.19
C ARG A 217 -28.41 3.57 -0.01
N VAL A 218 -28.70 2.28 -0.24
CA VAL A 218 -29.48 1.82 -1.41
C VAL A 218 -30.92 2.37 -1.42
N ASN A 219 -31.44 2.76 -0.26
CA ASN A 219 -32.79 3.33 -0.10
C ASN A 219 -32.79 4.86 0.01
N ALA A 220 -31.63 5.51 -0.09
CA ALA A 220 -31.45 6.95 0.07
C ALA A 220 -31.09 7.63 -1.26
N GLU A 221 -31.07 8.97 -1.27
CA GLU A 221 -30.51 9.72 -2.40
C GLU A 221 -28.99 9.42 -2.53
N PRO A 222 -28.45 9.20 -3.74
CA PRO A 222 -27.05 8.87 -3.93
C PRO A 222 -26.10 9.92 -3.34
N GLY A 223 -25.28 9.50 -2.37
CA GLY A 223 -24.20 10.29 -1.80
C GLY A 223 -22.98 10.39 -2.71
N ASN A 224 -22.00 11.20 -2.30
CA ASN A 224 -20.67 11.25 -2.93
C ASN A 224 -19.67 10.29 -2.26
N ASP A 225 -20.13 9.47 -1.31
CA ASP A 225 -19.33 8.47 -0.63
C ASP A 225 -19.23 7.17 -1.44
N LEU A 226 -18.21 6.38 -1.12
CA LEU A 226 -17.88 5.17 -1.83
C LEU A 226 -18.95 4.09 -1.73
N ILE A 227 -19.63 3.98 -0.58
CA ILE A 227 -20.70 3.00 -0.35
C ILE A 227 -21.89 3.35 -1.25
N SER A 228 -22.28 4.63 -1.29
CA SER A 228 -23.31 5.14 -2.18
C SER A 228 -23.00 4.88 -3.66
N MET A 229 -21.75 5.10 -4.08
CA MET A 229 -21.33 4.83 -5.46
C MET A 229 -21.44 3.35 -5.82
N LEU A 230 -20.99 2.45 -4.94
CA LEU A 230 -21.09 1.01 -5.16
C LEU A 230 -22.56 0.53 -5.14
N ALA A 231 -23.37 1.05 -4.23
CA ALA A 231 -24.78 0.69 -4.09
C ALA A 231 -25.64 1.07 -5.30
N HIS A 232 -25.33 2.19 -5.97
CA HIS A 232 -26.08 2.69 -7.12
C HIS A 232 -25.40 2.38 -8.48
N GLY A 233 -24.15 1.91 -8.48
CA GLY A 233 -23.41 1.58 -9.68
C GLY A 233 -24.03 0.39 -10.43
N GLU A 234 -24.28 0.53 -11.73
CA GLU A 234 -24.90 -0.54 -12.54
C GLU A 234 -24.09 -1.85 -12.52
N ALA A 235 -22.76 -1.74 -12.52
CA ALA A 235 -21.85 -2.88 -12.50
C ALA A 235 -21.65 -3.51 -11.11
N THR A 236 -22.07 -2.85 -10.02
CA THR A 236 -21.73 -3.22 -8.65
C THR A 236 -22.92 -3.39 -7.72
N ARG A 237 -24.11 -2.90 -8.08
CA ARG A 237 -25.33 -2.99 -7.26
C ARG A 237 -25.77 -4.43 -6.93
N ASN A 238 -25.29 -5.40 -7.70
CA ASN A 238 -25.54 -6.84 -7.51
C ASN A 238 -24.23 -7.59 -7.20
N MET A 239 -23.24 -6.91 -6.64
CA MET A 239 -21.95 -7.49 -6.27
C MET A 239 -22.14 -8.54 -5.17
N GLU A 240 -21.46 -9.68 -5.32
CA GLU A 240 -21.47 -10.73 -4.30
C GLU A 240 -20.82 -10.25 -3.00
N PRO A 241 -21.26 -10.71 -1.81
CA PRO A 241 -20.78 -10.18 -0.54
C PRO A 241 -19.25 -10.23 -0.35
N MET A 242 -18.59 -11.30 -0.79
CA MET A 242 -17.14 -11.43 -0.67
C MET A 242 -16.38 -10.52 -1.66
N GLU A 243 -16.97 -10.23 -2.82
CA GLU A 243 -16.42 -9.24 -3.77
C GLU A 243 -16.59 -7.81 -3.23
N TYR A 244 -17.70 -7.56 -2.52
CA TYR A 244 -17.89 -6.31 -1.79
C TYR A 244 -16.86 -6.16 -0.66
N LEU A 245 -16.67 -7.18 0.17
CA LEU A 245 -15.64 -7.20 1.21
C LEU A 245 -14.24 -6.97 0.62
N GLY A 246 -13.86 -7.70 -0.43
CA GLY A 246 -12.55 -7.54 -1.06
C GLY A 246 -12.31 -6.12 -1.57
N ASN A 247 -13.31 -5.50 -2.19
CA ASN A 247 -13.22 -4.10 -2.63
C ASN A 247 -13.17 -3.10 -1.46
N LEU A 248 -13.90 -3.35 -0.36
CA LEU A 248 -13.81 -2.53 0.85
C LEU A 248 -12.42 -2.59 1.46
N ILE A 249 -11.87 -3.79 1.65
CA ILE A 249 -10.53 -3.99 2.20
C ILE A 249 -9.48 -3.35 1.29
N LEU A 250 -9.59 -3.52 -0.03
CA LEU A 250 -8.72 -2.85 -0.99
C LEU A 250 -8.68 -1.33 -0.78
N LEU A 251 -9.85 -0.72 -0.57
CA LEU A 251 -9.98 0.74 -0.47
C LEU A 251 -9.56 1.25 0.91
N ILE A 252 -9.82 0.47 1.97
CA ILE A 252 -9.35 0.75 3.33
C ILE A 252 -7.82 0.68 3.36
N VAL A 253 -7.23 -0.46 2.99
CA VAL A 253 -5.77 -0.67 3.01
C VAL A 253 -5.07 0.29 2.05
N GLY A 254 -5.55 0.40 0.81
CA GLY A 254 -4.96 1.23 -0.22
C GLY A 254 -4.98 2.73 0.12
N GLY A 255 -6.02 3.21 0.80
CA GLY A 255 -6.14 4.61 1.22
C GLY A 255 -5.47 4.95 2.56
N ASN A 256 -5.26 3.94 3.42
CA ASN A 256 -4.69 4.12 4.75
C ASN A 256 -3.16 4.14 4.74
N ASP A 257 -2.53 2.98 4.53
CA ASP A 257 -1.13 2.76 4.90
C ASP A 257 -0.16 3.51 3.99
N THR A 258 -0.49 3.60 2.70
CA THR A 258 0.32 4.33 1.72
C THR A 258 0.40 5.83 2.03
N THR A 259 -0.73 6.42 2.41
CA THR A 259 -0.82 7.83 2.82
C THR A 259 -0.12 8.05 4.16
N ARG A 260 -0.35 7.14 5.12
CA ARG A 260 0.26 7.17 6.47
C ARG A 260 1.78 7.19 6.39
N ASN A 261 2.35 6.26 5.62
CA ASN A 261 3.79 6.15 5.44
C ASN A 261 4.37 7.35 4.67
N SER A 262 3.63 7.92 3.70
CA SER A 262 4.05 9.15 3.01
C SER A 262 4.14 10.35 3.96
N ILE A 263 3.18 10.50 4.88
CA ILE A 263 3.18 11.60 5.87
C ILE A 263 4.36 11.45 6.83
N SER A 264 4.57 10.24 7.37
CA SER A 264 5.69 9.96 8.27
C SER A 264 7.04 10.14 7.58
N GLY A 265 7.19 9.58 6.38
CA GLY A 265 8.38 9.70 5.54
C GLY A 265 8.71 11.13 5.16
N GLY A 266 7.69 11.95 4.90
CA GLY A 266 7.87 13.38 4.61
C GLY A 266 8.54 14.13 5.75
N VAL A 267 8.17 13.86 7.00
CA VAL A 267 8.82 14.49 8.16
C VAL A 267 10.24 13.99 8.35
N LEU A 268 10.48 12.68 8.18
CA LEU A 268 11.82 12.11 8.22
C LEU A 268 12.73 12.77 7.16
N ALA A 269 12.28 12.85 5.91
CA ALA A 269 13.03 13.48 4.84
C ALA A 269 13.31 14.97 5.12
N LEU A 270 12.34 15.73 5.61
CA LEU A 270 12.58 17.14 5.95
C LEU A 270 13.56 17.32 7.12
N ASN A 271 13.63 16.35 8.03
CA ASN A 271 14.61 16.32 9.11
C ASN A 271 16.02 15.92 8.62
N GLU A 272 16.14 14.96 7.71
CA GLU A 272 17.42 14.53 7.12
C GLU A 272 17.99 15.56 6.13
N TYR A 273 17.12 16.33 5.47
CA TYR A 273 17.49 17.34 4.47
C TYR A 273 17.05 18.75 4.91
N PRO A 274 17.62 19.31 6.00
CA PRO A 274 17.17 20.58 6.58
C PRO A 274 17.29 21.78 5.62
N ASP A 275 18.25 21.76 4.70
CA ASP A 275 18.39 22.79 3.67
C ASP A 275 17.20 22.80 2.69
N GLN A 276 16.61 21.64 2.40
CA GLN A 276 15.40 21.55 1.57
C GLN A 276 14.17 22.01 2.35
N TYR A 277 14.10 21.68 3.65
CA TYR A 277 13.05 22.22 4.51
C TYR A 277 13.11 23.75 4.61
N GLN A 278 14.31 24.33 4.72
CA GLN A 278 14.45 25.79 4.72
C GLN A 278 13.97 26.41 3.40
N LYS A 279 14.34 25.84 2.24
CA LYS A 279 13.82 26.30 0.93
C LYS A 279 12.30 26.27 0.86
N LEU A 280 11.68 25.20 1.37
CA LEU A 280 10.23 25.09 1.43
C LEU A 280 9.61 26.20 2.29
N ARG A 281 10.19 26.49 3.45
CA ARG A 281 9.72 27.57 4.35
C ARG A 281 9.83 28.95 3.71
N ASP A 282 10.85 29.16 2.88
CA ASP A 282 11.07 30.41 2.17
C ASP A 282 10.15 30.54 0.93
N ASP A 283 9.72 29.42 0.33
CA ASP A 283 8.85 29.37 -0.84
C ASP A 283 7.85 28.19 -0.84
N HIS A 284 6.62 28.47 -0.39
CA HIS A 284 5.54 27.47 -0.38
C HIS A 284 5.05 27.05 -1.77
N SER A 285 5.45 27.72 -2.86
CA SER A 285 5.11 27.26 -4.22
C SER A 285 5.77 25.92 -4.56
N LEU A 286 6.74 25.47 -3.76
CA LEU A 286 7.43 24.18 -3.87
C LEU A 286 6.65 22.99 -3.30
N ILE A 287 5.55 23.22 -2.58
CA ILE A 287 4.74 22.15 -1.95
C ILE A 287 4.33 21.06 -2.97
N PRO A 288 3.78 21.37 -4.16
CA PRO A 288 3.40 20.32 -5.12
C PRO A 288 4.57 19.43 -5.55
N SER A 289 5.75 20.00 -5.81
CA SER A 289 6.95 19.23 -6.15
C SER A 289 7.48 18.43 -4.96
N MET A 290 7.42 18.99 -3.75
CA MET A 290 7.80 18.29 -2.53
C MET A 290 6.93 17.07 -2.29
N VAL A 291 5.60 17.18 -2.49
CA VAL A 291 4.68 16.05 -2.34
C VAL A 291 5.05 14.92 -3.31
N SER A 292 5.31 15.23 -4.58
CA SER A 292 5.77 14.22 -5.54
C SER A 292 7.10 13.58 -5.15
N GLU A 293 8.04 14.37 -4.61
CA GLU A 293 9.34 13.87 -4.18
C GLU A 293 9.24 13.01 -2.92
N ILE A 294 8.38 13.33 -1.96
CA ILE A 294 8.12 12.51 -0.77
C ILE A 294 7.57 11.14 -1.18
N ILE A 295 6.61 11.11 -2.12
CA ILE A 295 6.04 9.84 -2.60
C ILE A 295 7.11 8.99 -3.29
N ARG A 296 7.99 9.61 -4.11
CA ARG A 296 9.13 8.93 -4.75
C ARG A 296 10.17 8.47 -3.73
N TRP A 297 10.48 9.29 -2.74
CA TRP A 297 11.52 9.01 -1.74
C TRP A 297 11.09 7.90 -0.78
N GLN A 298 9.86 7.98 -0.27
CA GLN A 298 9.31 6.99 0.65
C GLN A 298 8.97 5.67 -0.05
N THR A 299 8.51 5.73 -1.31
CA THR A 299 7.95 4.59 -2.05
C THR A 299 7.08 3.67 -1.16
N PRO A 300 5.91 4.14 -0.69
CA PRO A 300 5.14 3.48 0.36
C PRO A 300 4.73 2.03 0.07
N LEU A 301 4.71 1.64 -1.20
CA LEU A 301 4.60 0.26 -1.65
C LEU A 301 5.89 -0.11 -2.36
N ALA A 302 6.70 -0.96 -1.74
CA ALA A 302 8.00 -1.34 -2.28
C ALA A 302 7.90 -2.15 -3.58
N HIS A 303 6.83 -2.95 -3.72
CA HIS A 303 6.59 -3.75 -4.91
C HIS A 303 5.11 -4.01 -5.20
N MET A 304 4.88 -4.53 -6.40
CA MET A 304 3.69 -5.29 -6.78
C MET A 304 4.12 -6.51 -7.58
N ARG A 305 3.29 -7.54 -7.60
CA ARG A 305 3.53 -8.81 -8.30
C ARG A 305 2.55 -9.02 -9.45
N ARG A 306 3.00 -9.76 -10.45
CA ARG A 306 2.24 -10.27 -11.60
C ARG A 306 2.58 -11.73 -11.84
N ARG A 307 1.76 -12.39 -12.65
CA ARG A 307 2.01 -13.75 -13.16
C ARG A 307 2.13 -13.75 -14.67
N ALA A 308 3.17 -14.38 -15.21
CA ALA A 308 3.31 -14.53 -16.65
C ALA A 308 2.29 -15.53 -17.22
N LEU A 309 1.45 -15.11 -18.17
CA LEU A 309 0.44 -15.96 -18.81
C LEU A 309 0.98 -16.77 -20.01
N GLU A 310 2.13 -16.35 -20.53
CA GLU A 310 2.85 -17.00 -21.62
C GLU A 310 4.36 -16.82 -21.45
N ASP A 311 5.15 -17.64 -22.14
CA ASP A 311 6.60 -17.45 -22.23
C ASP A 311 6.90 -16.11 -22.93
N THR A 312 7.75 -15.28 -22.32
CA THR A 312 8.07 -13.94 -22.86
C THR A 312 9.52 -13.55 -22.56
N GLU A 313 10.09 -12.66 -23.36
CA GLU A 313 11.43 -12.12 -23.14
C GLU A 313 11.38 -10.73 -22.50
N LEU A 314 12.15 -10.52 -21.45
CA LEU A 314 12.37 -9.23 -20.81
C LEU A 314 13.83 -9.10 -20.41
N GLY A 315 14.48 -7.97 -20.77
CA GLY A 315 15.90 -7.76 -20.44
C GLY A 315 16.85 -8.85 -20.97
N GLY A 316 16.50 -9.55 -22.06
CA GLY A 316 17.26 -10.67 -22.61
C GLY A 316 17.11 -11.99 -21.83
N LYS A 317 16.19 -12.06 -20.87
CA LYS A 317 15.86 -13.26 -20.09
C LYS A 317 14.51 -13.81 -20.54
N LEU A 318 14.40 -15.14 -20.57
CA LEU A 318 13.15 -15.83 -20.87
C LEU A 318 12.37 -16.07 -19.57
N ILE A 319 11.30 -15.32 -19.37
CA ILE A 319 10.32 -15.53 -18.31
C ILE A 319 9.34 -16.60 -18.80
N LYS A 320 9.11 -17.64 -17.99
CA LYS A 320 8.24 -18.75 -18.36
C LYS A 320 6.80 -18.50 -17.94
N LYS A 321 5.87 -19.09 -18.69
CA LYS A 321 4.46 -19.14 -18.30
C LYS A 321 4.34 -19.71 -16.87
N GLY A 322 3.61 -18.98 -16.02
CA GLY A 322 3.37 -19.32 -14.61
C GLY A 322 4.32 -18.64 -13.64
N ASP A 323 5.45 -18.09 -14.11
CA ASP A 323 6.43 -17.45 -13.24
C ASP A 323 5.84 -16.22 -12.51
N LYS A 324 6.21 -16.07 -11.24
CA LYS A 324 5.99 -14.84 -10.48
C LYS A 324 6.96 -13.75 -10.95
N VAL A 325 6.43 -12.56 -11.22
CA VAL A 325 7.20 -11.39 -11.67
C VAL A 325 6.94 -10.24 -10.72
N VAL A 326 7.95 -9.83 -9.97
CA VAL A 326 7.89 -8.80 -8.93
C VAL A 326 8.52 -7.52 -9.45
N MET A 327 7.73 -6.45 -9.46
CA MET A 327 8.14 -5.12 -9.86
C MET A 327 8.55 -4.34 -8.61
N TRP A 328 9.85 -4.18 -8.38
CA TRP A 328 10.38 -3.48 -7.22
C TRP A 328 10.40 -1.97 -7.48
N TYR A 329 9.31 -1.27 -7.15
CA TYR A 329 9.21 0.18 -7.32
C TYR A 329 10.20 0.97 -6.48
N VAL A 330 10.65 0.40 -5.36
CA VAL A 330 11.68 0.98 -4.48
C VAL A 330 13.07 0.98 -5.15
N SER A 331 13.22 0.29 -6.29
CA SER A 331 14.46 0.14 -7.05
C SER A 331 14.69 1.26 -8.06
#